data_AF-A0A271KMG7-F1
#
_entry.id   AF-A0A271KMG7-F1
#
_cell.length_a   1.000
_cell.length_b   1.000
_cell.length_c   1.000
_cell.angle_alpha   90.00
_cell.angle_beta   90.00
_cell.angle_gamma   90.00
#
_symmetry.space_group_name_H-M   'P 1'
#
loop_
_entity.id
_entity.type
_entity.pdbx_description
1 polymer ?
#
loop_
_entity_poly.entity_id
_entity_poly.type
_entity_poly.pdbx_seq_one_letter_code
_entity_poly.pdbx_strand_id
1 'polypeptide(L)'
;MPSRIVRAGTAATAAFLLPAVGDAKTIRLGEPALIELGNELDRLTAECRHIHGDCEHKCEIWHAIADKEGVSPQNNDEPVAGSEERLERYWEISRETGAHKAIDAEHAAYRRIDEINKLIRTIQPTTLAGLAVWAKATRLDCLSVDALAMPLEDADWDDECLIRFLAEVERMAGDVS
;
A
#
# COMPACT_ATOMS: atom_id res chain seq x y z
N MET A 1 -30.58 6.49 -43.10
CA MET A 1 -30.21 6.19 -41.70
C MET A 1 -28.70 6.35 -41.56
N PRO A 2 -28.19 7.28 -40.75
CA PRO A 2 -26.75 7.47 -40.60
C PRO A 2 -26.22 6.57 -39.47
N SER A 3 -25.29 5.65 -39.79
CA SER A 3 -24.61 4.80 -38.81
C SER A 3 -23.36 5.50 -38.28
N ARG A 4 -23.33 5.58 -36.95
CA ARG A 4 -22.35 6.25 -36.08
C ARG A 4 -20.89 5.96 -36.40
N ILE A 5 -20.11 7.04 -36.46
CA ILE A 5 -18.66 7.04 -36.32
C ILE A 5 -18.32 6.60 -34.89
N VAL A 6 -17.66 5.45 -34.75
CA VAL A 6 -17.05 5.04 -33.48
C VAL A 6 -15.71 5.78 -33.37
N ARG A 7 -15.66 6.80 -32.51
CA ARG A 7 -14.40 7.41 -32.10
C ARG A 7 -13.65 6.41 -31.22
N ALA A 8 -12.46 5.99 -31.68
CA ALA A 8 -11.47 5.35 -30.84
C ALA A 8 -11.04 6.34 -29.76
N GLY A 9 -11.41 6.06 -28.51
CA GLY A 9 -10.87 6.78 -27.36
C GLY A 9 -9.43 6.32 -27.15
N THR A 10 -8.47 7.19 -27.50
CA THR A 10 -7.08 7.06 -27.06
C THR A 10 -7.05 7.14 -25.54
N ALA A 11 -6.82 6.01 -24.89
CA ALA A 11 -6.38 5.97 -23.51
C ALA A 11 -5.01 6.65 -23.45
N ALA A 12 -4.98 7.89 -22.95
CA ALA A 12 -3.74 8.56 -22.61
C ALA A 12 -3.19 7.87 -21.36
N THR A 13 -2.31 6.88 -21.57
CA THR A 13 -1.45 6.36 -20.52
C THR A 13 -0.57 7.52 -20.06
N ALA A 14 -0.94 8.17 -18.96
CA ALA A 14 -0.08 9.15 -18.30
C ALA A 14 1.13 8.38 -17.75
N ALA A 15 2.16 8.24 -18.59
CA ALA A 15 3.48 7.81 -18.17
C ALA A 15 4.02 8.92 -17.27
N PHE A 16 3.83 8.77 -15.96
CA PHE A 16 4.38 9.67 -14.96
C PHE A 16 5.90 9.46 -14.93
N LEU A 17 6.61 10.34 -15.62
CA LEU A 17 8.05 10.53 -15.42
C LEU A 17 8.23 11.22 -14.07
N LEU A 18 8.22 10.46 -12.99
CA LEU A 18 8.94 10.87 -11.80
C LEU A 18 10.41 11.05 -12.23
N PRO A 19 11.03 12.22 -12.05
CA PRO A 19 12.45 12.35 -12.32
C PRO A 19 13.17 11.31 -11.47
N ALA A 20 14.01 10.50 -12.12
CA ALA A 20 14.87 9.53 -11.47
C ALA A 20 15.49 10.21 -10.23
N VAL A 21 15.29 9.58 -9.08
CA VAL A 21 15.76 10.04 -7.77
C VAL A 21 17.27 10.29 -7.88
N GLY A 22 17.62 11.54 -8.13
CA GLY A 22 18.96 12.03 -8.40
C GLY A 22 19.14 13.32 -7.63
N ASP A 23 20.00 13.23 -6.62
CA ASP A 23 20.42 14.26 -5.67
C ASP A 23 19.35 14.86 -4.75
N ALA A 24 19.57 14.62 -3.45
CA ALA A 24 18.89 15.16 -2.29
C ALA A 24 19.08 16.68 -2.14
N LYS A 25 18.68 17.46 -3.13
CA LYS A 25 18.29 18.86 -2.93
C LYS A 25 16.79 18.88 -2.75
N THR A 26 16.38 19.15 -1.52
CA THR A 26 15.00 19.36 -1.07
C THR A 26 14.24 20.19 -2.10
N ILE A 27 13.52 19.53 -3.01
CA ILE A 27 12.48 20.19 -3.76
C ILE A 27 11.47 20.59 -2.68
N ARG A 28 11.33 21.89 -2.41
CA ARG A 28 10.22 22.38 -1.59
C ARG A 28 8.95 22.16 -2.41
N LEU A 29 8.44 20.94 -2.36
CA LEU A 29 7.15 20.59 -2.89
C LEU A 29 6.14 21.39 -2.06
N GLY A 30 5.34 22.22 -2.71
CA GLY A 30 4.31 23.05 -2.06
C GLY A 30 2.97 22.32 -1.98
N GLU A 31 1.95 23.04 -1.50
CA GLU A 31 0.58 22.52 -1.35
C GLU A 31 0.05 21.75 -2.58
N PRO A 32 0.22 22.21 -3.84
CA PRO A 32 -0.29 21.46 -4.99
C PRO A 32 0.30 20.04 -5.12
N ALA A 33 1.60 19.90 -4.85
CA ALA A 33 2.27 18.61 -4.88
C ALA A 33 1.79 17.69 -3.75
N LEU A 34 1.48 18.25 -2.57
CA LEU A 34 0.88 17.50 -1.47
C LEU A 34 -0.50 16.93 -1.87
N ILE A 35 -1.34 17.72 -2.54
CA ILE A 35 -2.64 17.24 -3.04
C ILE A 35 -2.48 16.16 -4.10
N GLU A 36 -1.53 16.32 -5.03
CA GLU A 36 -1.23 15.30 -6.04
C GLU A 36 -0.77 13.98 -5.41
N LEU A 37 0.13 14.04 -4.42
CA LEU A 37 0.55 12.86 -3.66
C LEU A 37 -0.63 12.22 -2.91
N GLY A 38 -1.53 13.02 -2.36
CA GLY A 38 -2.76 12.51 -1.72
C GLY A 38 -3.68 11.76 -2.68
N ASN A 39 -3.81 12.24 -3.92
CA ASN A 39 -4.59 11.56 -4.95
C ASN A 39 -3.90 10.25 -5.41
N GLU A 40 -2.58 10.24 -5.55
CA GLU A 40 -1.82 9.03 -5.86
C GLU A 40 -1.91 8.01 -4.72
N LEU A 41 -1.90 8.47 -3.46
CA LEU A 41 -2.13 7.63 -2.29
C LEU A 41 -3.50 6.95 -2.35
N ASP A 42 -4.57 7.71 -2.58
CA ASP A 42 -5.93 7.16 -2.72
C ASP A 42 -6.00 6.10 -3.84
N ARG A 43 -5.36 6.38 -4.99
CA ARG A 43 -5.29 5.45 -6.12
C ARG A 43 -4.56 4.15 -5.75
N LEU A 44 -3.40 4.27 -5.12
CA LEU A 44 -2.58 3.12 -4.70
C LEU A 44 -3.28 2.28 -3.62
N THR A 45 -3.94 2.92 -2.65
CA THR A 45 -4.72 2.20 -1.64
C THR A 45 -5.87 1.43 -2.29
N ALA A 46 -6.57 2.01 -3.27
CA ALA A 46 -7.63 1.31 -3.98
C ALA A 46 -7.08 0.11 -4.80
N GLU A 47 -5.96 0.28 -5.48
CA GLU A 47 -5.28 -0.79 -6.22
C GLU A 47 -4.81 -1.91 -5.29
N CYS A 48 -4.22 -1.54 -4.15
CA CYS A 48 -3.69 -2.47 -3.16
C CYS A 48 -4.77 -3.39 -2.58
N ARG A 49 -6.01 -2.93 -2.39
CA ARG A 49 -7.13 -3.80 -1.96
C ARG A 49 -7.39 -4.94 -2.93
N HIS A 50 -7.30 -4.69 -4.23
CA HIS A 50 -7.48 -5.74 -5.23
C HIS A 50 -6.30 -6.73 -5.24
N ILE A 51 -5.08 -6.23 -5.06
CA ILE A 51 -3.87 -7.06 -4.97
C ILE A 51 -3.90 -7.93 -3.72
N HIS A 52 -4.27 -7.37 -2.57
CA HIS A 52 -4.42 -8.08 -1.31
C HIS A 52 -5.44 -9.21 -1.43
N GLY A 53 -6.63 -8.94 -2.00
CA GLY A 53 -7.64 -9.99 -2.20
C GLY A 53 -7.19 -11.13 -3.13
N ASP A 54 -6.39 -10.86 -4.18
CA ASP A 54 -5.79 -11.92 -5.00
C ASP A 54 -4.72 -12.70 -4.23
N CYS A 55 -3.92 -12.00 -3.41
CA CYS A 55 -2.92 -12.61 -2.53
C CYS A 55 -3.56 -13.56 -1.52
N GLU A 56 -4.55 -13.10 -0.76
CA GLU A 56 -5.30 -13.91 0.20
C GLU A 56 -5.86 -15.16 -0.46
N HIS A 57 -6.58 -14.99 -1.59
CA HIS A 57 -7.17 -16.11 -2.30
C HIS A 57 -6.15 -17.16 -2.74
N LYS A 58 -4.99 -16.74 -3.27
CA LYS A 58 -3.93 -17.65 -3.69
C LYS A 58 -3.23 -18.31 -2.51
N CYS A 59 -3.05 -17.58 -1.40
CA CYS A 59 -2.52 -18.13 -0.16
C CYS A 59 -3.45 -19.19 0.43
N GLU A 60 -4.77 -18.95 0.44
CA GLU A 60 -5.76 -19.95 0.85
C GLU A 60 -5.63 -21.25 0.03
N ILE A 61 -5.53 -21.14 -1.30
CA ILE A 61 -5.34 -22.31 -2.17
C ILE A 61 -4.01 -23.01 -1.87
N TRP A 62 -2.93 -22.25 -1.71
CA TRP A 62 -1.61 -22.79 -1.37
C TRP A 62 -1.63 -23.57 -0.06
N HIS A 63 -2.14 -22.97 1.01
CA HIS A 63 -2.25 -23.63 2.31
C HIS A 63 -3.15 -24.86 2.26
N ALA A 64 -4.30 -24.79 1.57
CA ALA A 64 -5.20 -25.94 1.44
C ALA A 64 -4.53 -27.13 0.71
N ILE A 65 -3.73 -26.89 -0.33
CA ILE A 65 -2.98 -27.95 -1.02
C ILE A 65 -1.85 -28.46 -0.13
N ALA A 66 -1.10 -27.58 0.53
CA ALA A 66 -0.01 -27.95 1.43
C ALA A 66 -0.48 -28.79 2.62
N ASP A 67 -1.64 -28.46 3.20
CA ASP A 67 -2.27 -29.23 4.28
C ASP A 67 -2.70 -30.61 3.79
N LYS A 68 -3.33 -30.67 2.60
CA LYS A 68 -3.74 -31.94 1.97
C LYS A 68 -2.55 -32.85 1.66
N GLU A 69 -1.41 -32.29 1.27
CA GLU A 69 -0.16 -33.02 1.03
C GLU A 69 0.63 -33.29 2.33
N GLY A 70 0.19 -32.77 3.47
CA GLY A 70 0.86 -32.93 4.77
C GLY A 70 2.18 -32.16 4.89
N VAL A 71 2.46 -31.24 3.97
CA VAL A 71 3.73 -30.51 3.88
C VAL A 71 3.71 -29.15 4.60
N SER A 72 2.52 -28.68 5.01
CA SER A 72 2.33 -27.40 5.72
C SER A 72 3.19 -27.28 7.00
N PRO A 73 3.86 -26.13 7.25
CA PRO A 73 4.58 -25.87 8.50
C PRO A 73 3.62 -25.88 9.69
N GLN A 74 4.01 -26.49 10.82
CA GLN A 74 3.17 -26.50 12.02
C GLN A 74 3.23 -25.19 12.81
N ASN A 75 4.34 -24.45 12.73
CA ASN A 75 4.57 -23.14 13.36
C ASN A 75 5.60 -22.31 12.55
N ASN A 76 5.50 -20.98 12.57
CA ASN A 76 6.43 -20.07 11.89
C ASN A 76 7.86 -20.06 12.50
N ASP A 77 8.02 -20.56 13.73
CA ASP A 77 9.26 -20.47 14.52
C ASP A 77 9.94 -21.83 14.77
N GLU A 78 9.41 -22.94 14.26
CA GLU A 78 10.08 -24.23 14.40
C GLU A 78 11.22 -24.35 13.38
N PRO A 79 12.48 -24.57 13.80
CA PRO A 79 13.48 -25.06 12.86
C PRO A 79 12.97 -26.40 12.35
N VAL A 80 12.74 -26.50 11.03
CA VAL A 80 12.29 -27.73 10.37
C VAL A 80 13.39 -28.79 10.51
N ALA A 81 13.47 -29.43 11.67
CA ALA A 81 14.36 -30.54 11.88
C ALA A 81 13.77 -31.75 11.12
N GLY A 82 14.32 -32.03 9.93
CA GLY A 82 14.13 -33.32 9.27
C GLY A 82 13.29 -33.39 7.99
N SER A 83 13.16 -32.33 7.20
CA SER A 83 13.16 -32.49 5.73
C SER A 83 13.18 -31.14 4.99
N GLU A 84 14.36 -30.74 4.55
CA GLU A 84 14.52 -29.70 3.51
C GLU A 84 13.59 -29.96 2.32
N GLU A 85 13.39 -31.23 1.96
CA GLU A 85 12.45 -31.68 0.91
C GLU A 85 10.99 -31.29 1.18
N ARG A 86 10.52 -31.31 2.43
CA ARG A 86 9.14 -30.91 2.79
C ARG A 86 8.97 -29.41 2.64
N LEU A 87 9.95 -28.63 3.10
CA LEU A 87 9.94 -27.18 2.97
C LEU A 87 10.06 -26.78 1.49
N GLU A 88 10.90 -27.47 0.72
CA GLU A 88 11.02 -27.28 -0.72
C GLU A 88 9.69 -27.56 -1.42
N ARG A 89 9.03 -28.68 -1.10
CA ARG A 89 7.70 -29.01 -1.66
C ARG A 89 6.66 -27.96 -1.29
N TYR A 90 6.66 -27.49 -0.04
CA TYR A 90 5.77 -26.41 0.39
C TYR A 90 5.94 -25.15 -0.47
N TRP A 91 7.17 -24.73 -0.76
CA TRP A 91 7.45 -23.60 -1.64
C TRP A 91 7.18 -23.89 -3.13
N GLU A 92 7.31 -25.14 -3.58
CA GLU A 92 6.88 -25.54 -4.92
C GLU A 92 5.37 -25.33 -5.12
N ILE A 93 4.54 -25.72 -4.15
CA ILE A 93 3.10 -25.51 -4.23
C ILE A 93 2.78 -24.00 -4.30
N SER A 94 3.53 -23.16 -3.58
CA SER A 94 3.42 -21.69 -3.69
C SER A 94 3.72 -21.19 -5.12
N ARG A 95 4.66 -21.86 -5.81
CA ARG A 95 4.97 -21.58 -7.21
C ARG A 95 3.89 -22.05 -8.17
N GLU A 96 3.38 -23.26 -7.97
CA GLU A 96 2.31 -23.87 -8.77
C GLU A 96 0.99 -23.09 -8.69
N THR A 97 0.61 -22.64 -7.49
CA THR A 97 -0.61 -21.84 -7.24
C THR A 97 -0.45 -20.37 -7.63
N GLY A 98 0.79 -19.92 -7.76
CA GLY A 98 1.13 -18.52 -8.01
C GLY A 98 1.03 -17.62 -6.77
N ALA A 99 0.90 -18.18 -5.56
CA ALA A 99 0.88 -17.44 -4.30
C ALA A 99 2.15 -16.60 -4.11
N HIS A 100 3.35 -17.14 -4.38
CA HIS A 100 4.60 -16.38 -4.28
C HIS A 100 4.59 -15.06 -5.08
N LYS A 101 4.05 -15.07 -6.31
CA LYS A 101 3.95 -13.87 -7.15
C LYS A 101 2.95 -12.86 -6.62
N ALA A 102 1.85 -13.34 -6.04
CA ALA A 102 0.85 -12.46 -5.45
C ALA A 102 1.38 -11.80 -4.18
N ILE A 103 2.09 -12.55 -3.33
CA ILE A 103 2.82 -12.02 -2.17
C ILE A 103 3.85 -10.97 -2.61
N ASP A 104 4.64 -11.25 -3.65
CA ASP A 104 5.62 -10.29 -4.17
C ASP A 104 4.96 -9.00 -4.69
N ALA A 105 3.83 -9.13 -5.40
CA ALA A 105 3.07 -8.00 -5.90
C ALA A 105 2.47 -7.16 -4.76
N GLU A 106 1.95 -7.83 -3.73
CA GLU A 106 1.40 -7.19 -2.54
C GLU A 106 2.49 -6.43 -1.77
N HIS A 107 3.63 -7.07 -1.49
CA HIS A 107 4.77 -6.40 -0.87
C HIS A 107 5.27 -5.20 -1.69
N ALA A 108 5.25 -5.30 -3.03
CA ALA A 108 5.60 -4.18 -3.89
C ALA A 108 4.58 -3.03 -3.79
N ALA A 109 3.29 -3.33 -3.70
CA ALA A 109 2.25 -2.33 -3.50
C ALA A 109 2.40 -1.62 -2.14
N TYR A 110 2.65 -2.36 -1.06
CA TYR A 110 2.89 -1.77 0.26
C TYR A 110 4.13 -0.88 0.29
N ARG A 111 5.24 -1.31 -0.31
CA ARG A 111 6.45 -0.47 -0.43
C ARG A 111 6.16 0.85 -1.14
N ARG A 112 5.37 0.82 -2.22
CA ARG A 112 5.03 2.03 -2.96
C ARG A 112 4.12 2.97 -2.18
N ILE A 113 3.16 2.44 -1.41
CA ILE A 113 2.34 3.22 -0.49
C ILE A 113 3.21 3.89 0.57
N ASP A 114 4.12 3.13 1.20
CA ASP A 114 5.06 3.64 2.22
C ASP A 114 5.99 4.74 1.66
N GLU A 115 6.51 4.58 0.45
CA GLU A 115 7.31 5.62 -0.23
C GLU A 115 6.52 6.91 -0.43
N ILE A 116 5.27 6.84 -0.92
CA ILE A 116 4.41 8.02 -1.07
C ILE A 116 4.07 8.62 0.30
N ASN A 117 3.83 7.79 1.31
CA ASN A 117 3.52 8.25 2.65
C ASN A 117 4.67 9.06 3.24
N LYS A 118 5.90 8.53 3.13
CA LYS A 118 7.13 9.22 3.52
C LYS A 118 7.30 10.55 2.80
N LEU A 119 7.00 10.61 1.49
CA LEU A 119 7.07 11.87 0.73
C LEU A 119 6.06 12.90 1.24
N ILE A 120 4.81 12.50 1.51
CA ILE A 120 3.78 13.37 2.08
C ILE A 120 4.27 14.02 3.38
N ARG A 121 4.94 13.24 4.25
CA ARG A 121 5.49 13.73 5.53
C ARG A 121 6.59 14.78 5.39
N THR A 122 7.24 14.87 4.24
CA THR A 122 8.27 15.91 4.00
C THR A 122 7.66 17.27 3.64
N ILE A 123 6.36 17.32 3.34
CA ILE A 123 5.67 18.53 2.89
C ILE A 123 4.76 19.02 4.01
N GLN A 124 5.05 20.20 4.52
CA GLN A 124 4.26 20.85 5.55
C GLN A 124 2.91 21.35 4.96
N PRO A 125 1.76 20.94 5.51
CA PRO A 125 0.47 21.41 5.08
C PRO A 125 0.26 22.88 5.48
N THR A 126 -0.26 23.67 4.55
CA THR A 126 -0.60 25.10 4.79
C THR A 126 -2.08 25.38 4.60
N THR A 127 -2.86 24.39 4.13
CA THR A 127 -4.31 24.49 3.98
C THR A 127 -5.01 23.29 4.61
N LEU A 128 -6.32 23.41 4.78
CA LEU A 128 -7.17 22.28 5.23
C LEU A 128 -7.11 21.09 4.26
N ALA A 129 -6.91 21.33 2.96
CA ALA A 129 -6.81 20.27 1.98
C ALA A 129 -5.51 19.46 2.16
N GLY A 130 -4.38 20.12 2.37
CA GLY A 130 -3.11 19.46 2.70
C GLY A 130 -3.16 18.75 4.04
N LEU A 131 -3.80 19.35 5.04
CA LEU A 131 -4.01 18.71 6.34
C LEU A 131 -4.85 17.42 6.21
N ALA A 132 -5.86 17.41 5.33
CA ALA A 132 -6.63 16.21 5.03
C ALA A 132 -5.76 15.11 4.38
N VAL A 133 -4.80 15.47 3.51
CA VAL A 133 -3.83 14.51 2.97
C VAL A 133 -2.94 13.95 4.08
N TRP A 134 -2.46 14.80 5.00
CA TRP A 134 -1.69 14.36 6.17
C TRP A 134 -2.48 13.42 7.09
N ALA A 135 -3.78 13.66 7.27
CA ALA A 135 -4.64 12.77 8.04
C ALA A 135 -4.73 11.38 7.40
N LYS A 136 -4.93 11.31 6.08
CA LYS A 136 -4.95 10.04 5.33
C LYS A 136 -3.63 9.30 5.43
N ALA A 137 -2.52 10.02 5.25
CA ALA A 137 -1.17 9.50 5.41
C ALA A 137 -0.94 8.92 6.81
N THR A 138 -1.37 9.67 7.83
CA THR A 138 -1.29 9.23 9.23
C THR A 138 -2.04 7.95 9.46
N ARG A 139 -3.27 7.81 8.96
CA ARG A 139 -4.02 6.58 9.11
C ARG A 139 -3.23 5.35 8.63
N LEU A 140 -2.55 5.45 7.49
CA LEU A 140 -1.79 4.32 6.94
C LEU A 140 -0.56 3.96 7.77
N ASP A 141 0.02 4.92 8.49
CA ASP A 141 1.16 4.66 9.39
C ASP A 141 0.76 3.77 10.59
N CYS A 142 -0.53 3.73 10.94
CA CYS A 142 -1.02 3.05 12.15
C CYS A 142 -1.70 1.73 11.86
N LEU A 143 -1.95 1.40 10.60
CA LEU A 143 -2.64 0.18 10.22
C LEU A 143 -1.63 -0.95 10.03
N SER A 144 -1.92 -2.10 10.65
CA SER A 144 -1.33 -3.35 10.19
C SER A 144 -1.76 -3.62 8.74
N VAL A 145 -0.99 -4.47 8.04
CA VAL A 145 -1.29 -4.91 6.67
C VAL A 145 -2.76 -5.36 6.53
N ASP A 146 -3.27 -6.13 7.50
CA ASP A 146 -4.65 -6.60 7.52
C ASP A 146 -5.67 -5.46 7.68
N ALA A 147 -5.32 -4.40 8.40
CA ALA A 147 -6.21 -3.26 8.65
C ALA A 147 -6.32 -2.32 7.43
N LEU A 148 -5.46 -2.47 6.41
CA LEU A 148 -5.61 -1.79 5.11
C LEU A 148 -6.78 -2.34 4.29
N ALA A 149 -7.19 -3.59 4.54
CA ALA A 149 -8.34 -4.23 3.92
C ALA A 149 -9.67 -3.90 4.60
N MET A 150 -9.65 -3.36 5.82
CA MET A 150 -10.85 -3.04 6.60
C MET A 150 -11.55 -1.74 6.15
N PRO A 151 -12.88 -1.63 6.36
CA PRO A 151 -13.61 -0.37 6.22
C PRO A 151 -12.98 0.77 7.05
N LEU A 152 -13.11 2.01 6.57
CA LEU A 152 -12.45 3.19 7.18
C LEU A 152 -12.83 3.42 8.65
N GLU A 153 -14.03 3.01 9.02
CA GLU A 153 -14.72 3.27 10.28
C GLU A 153 -14.32 2.29 11.39
N ASP A 154 -13.75 1.14 11.00
CA ASP A 154 -13.43 0.02 11.90
C ASP A 154 -11.92 -0.08 12.18
N ALA A 155 -11.13 0.85 11.65
CA ALA A 155 -9.68 0.89 11.78
C ALA A 155 -9.27 1.60 13.08
N ASP A 156 -8.64 0.87 14.01
CA ASP A 156 -8.02 1.44 15.21
C ASP A 156 -6.74 2.20 14.84
N TRP A 157 -6.57 3.40 15.40
CA TRP A 157 -5.39 4.24 15.20
C TRP A 157 -4.46 4.09 16.39
N ASP A 158 -3.17 3.88 16.13
CA ASP A 158 -2.12 3.92 17.16
C ASP A 158 -2.03 5.32 17.79
N ASP A 159 -1.87 5.36 19.11
CA ASP A 159 -1.81 6.60 19.90
C ASP A 159 -0.68 7.54 19.44
N GLU A 160 0.48 7.00 19.02
CA GLU A 160 1.63 7.81 18.60
C GLU A 160 1.32 8.56 17.30
N CYS A 161 0.63 7.91 16.36
CA CYS A 161 0.16 8.55 15.14
C CYS A 161 -0.79 9.72 15.43
N LEU A 162 -1.76 9.49 16.32
CA LEU A 162 -2.77 10.49 16.67
C LEU A 162 -2.11 11.71 17.30
N ILE A 163 -1.14 11.51 18.20
CA ILE A 163 -0.36 12.59 18.84
C ILE A 163 0.40 13.39 17.78
N ARG A 164 1.07 12.73 16.82
CA ARG A 164 1.80 13.42 15.73
C ARG A 164 0.86 14.26 14.86
N PHE A 165 -0.33 13.75 14.57
CA PHE A 165 -1.34 14.50 13.81
C PHE A 165 -1.86 15.71 14.59
N LEU A 166 -2.18 15.55 15.87
CA LEU A 166 -2.62 16.65 16.73
C LEU A 166 -1.56 17.75 16.84
N ALA A 167 -0.28 17.39 16.99
CA ALA A 167 0.81 18.36 17.04
C ALA A 167 0.87 19.23 15.76
N GLU A 168 0.61 18.65 14.58
CA GLU A 168 0.57 19.41 13.33
C GLU A 168 -0.64 20.35 13.26
N VAL A 169 -1.82 19.90 13.73
CA VAL A 169 -3.02 20.75 13.83
C VAL A 169 -2.75 21.95 14.75
N GLU A 170 -2.15 21.71 15.92
CA GLU A 170 -1.79 22.76 16.87
C GLU A 170 -0.79 23.75 16.28
N ARG A 171 0.21 23.26 15.55
CA ARG A 171 1.20 24.09 14.84
C ARG A 171 0.54 25.00 13.81
N MET A 172 -0.37 24.46 12.99
CA MET A 172 -1.12 25.25 12.00
C MET A 172 -2.05 26.27 12.65
N ALA A 173 -2.62 25.96 13.82
CA ALA A 173 -3.46 26.89 14.57
C ALA A 173 -2.64 28.01 15.26
N GLY A 174 -1.41 27.70 15.69
CA GLY A 174 -0.49 28.65 16.32
C GLY A 174 0.20 29.62 15.35
N ASP A 175 0.35 29.26 14.07
CA ASP A 175 0.88 30.15 13.02
C ASP A 175 -0.14 31.22 12.55
N VAL A 176 -1.32 31.30 13.16
CA VAL A 176 -2.37 32.31 12.88
C VAL A 176 -2.27 33.54 13.82
N SER A 177 -1.24 33.63 14.67
CA SER A 177 -1.04 34.77 15.58
C SER A 177 -0.18 35.89 15.01
#